data_AF-A0A161TGZ0-F1
#
_entry.id   AF-A0A161TGZ0-F1
#
_cell.length_a   1.000
_cell.length_b   1.000
_cell.length_c   1.000
_cell.angle_alpha   90.00
_cell.angle_beta   90.00
_cell.angle_gamma   90.00
#
_symmetry.space_group_name_H-M   'P 1'
#
loop_
_entity.id
_entity.type
_entity.pdbx_description
1 polymer ?
#
loop_
_entity_poly.entity_id
_entity_poly.type
_entity_poly.pdbx_seq_one_letter_code
_entity_poly.pdbx_strand_id
1 'polypeptide(L)'
;MSPSAVSSDPQSSSAHQQDPASLKGGIVSLASDAHHAHEEYQYLDLIRNILDNGEHRPDRTGTGTYSLFAPPPLRFSLSKPSASSSSTSSTSDPSTTSTSTAQPSQSSSSPRDAASDTDAQSYTPILPLLTTKRVFLRAVIAELLWFVSGCTSSVPLSEQGIRIWDGNGSREFLDSVGLSHREVGDLGPVYGFQWRHFGAEYVDARADYTGQGVDQLAEVIDKLKNRPYDRRIILSAWNPADIKKMALPPCHMFAQFYVSFPSKRPAAGARRRQTATTTSADVTRVSTETAHQLPQQQQQQHHHHHPAETPTPGSGTSTPVPVPVPVPQTQDEPSKTAQESQNRKEERGVLHCQLYQRSCDMGLGVPFNIASYALLTHMLAHVCDLVPGTFTHTMGDAHVYLDHVDALTEQLQRDPREFPTLDIKREKGGSIDGWRVEDFEVKGYSPHKGIAMKMSV
;
A
#
# COMPACT_ATOMS: atom_id res chain seq x y z
N MET A 1 73.67 -22.37 -6.58
CA MET A 1 74.46 -22.26 -7.82
C MET A 1 73.54 -21.67 -8.90
N SER A 2 73.70 -20.38 -9.19
CA SER A 2 73.16 -19.70 -10.39
C SER A 2 74.04 -20.07 -11.61
N PRO A 3 73.63 -19.77 -12.86
CA PRO A 3 73.51 -18.40 -13.41
C PRO A 3 72.17 -18.16 -14.17
N SER A 4 71.49 -17.01 -14.13
CA SER A 4 71.76 -15.69 -14.74
C SER A 4 72.08 -15.81 -16.25
N ALA A 5 71.40 -15.17 -17.22
CA ALA A 5 71.24 -13.72 -17.37
C ALA A 5 70.42 -13.31 -18.63
N VAL A 6 69.58 -12.26 -18.49
CA VAL A 6 69.53 -11.01 -19.31
C VAL A 6 68.89 -11.08 -20.72
N SER A 7 67.69 -10.50 -20.94
CA SER A 7 67.26 -9.08 -21.17
C SER A 7 67.31 -8.64 -22.64
N SER A 8 66.19 -8.11 -23.15
CA SER A 8 66.12 -6.82 -23.85
C SER A 8 64.70 -6.56 -24.41
N ASP A 9 64.01 -5.59 -23.82
CA ASP A 9 63.13 -4.65 -24.53
C ASP A 9 64.01 -3.45 -24.96
N PRO A 10 63.73 -2.69 -26.05
CA PRO A 10 62.67 -1.67 -25.96
C PRO A 10 62.01 -1.16 -27.28
N GLN A 11 60.98 -0.31 -27.06
CA GLN A 11 60.44 0.79 -27.90
C GLN A 11 59.52 0.44 -29.10
N SER A 12 58.21 0.72 -29.04
CA SER A 12 57.47 2.00 -29.12
C SER A 12 56.97 2.33 -30.53
N SER A 13 55.66 2.31 -30.73
CA SER A 13 54.98 3.24 -31.65
C SER A 13 53.54 3.48 -31.21
N SER A 14 53.12 4.72 -31.41
CA SER A 14 52.01 5.42 -30.79
C SER A 14 50.68 5.28 -31.54
N ALA A 15 49.60 5.33 -30.75
CA ALA A 15 48.37 6.08 -30.98
C ALA A 15 47.58 5.88 -32.29
N HIS A 16 46.42 5.22 -32.16
CA HIS A 16 45.18 5.77 -32.70
C HIS A 16 44.04 5.57 -31.71
N GLN A 17 43.67 6.68 -31.08
CA GLN A 17 42.47 6.88 -30.28
C GLN A 17 41.32 7.12 -31.27
N GLN A 18 40.30 6.26 -31.27
CA GLN A 18 39.05 6.51 -31.98
C GLN A 18 37.96 6.84 -30.96
N ASP A 19 37.46 8.06 -31.05
CA ASP A 19 36.23 8.56 -30.42
C ASP A 19 35.01 7.72 -30.82
N PRO A 20 34.06 7.45 -29.91
CA PRO A 20 32.69 7.14 -30.29
C PRO A 20 31.78 8.33 -29.94
N ALA A 21 31.78 9.34 -30.81
CA ALA A 21 30.80 10.44 -30.77
C ALA A 21 30.26 10.73 -32.17
N SER A 22 29.44 9.84 -32.73
CA SER A 22 28.41 10.17 -33.73
C SER A 22 27.65 8.93 -34.18
N LEU A 23 26.47 8.72 -33.60
CA LEU A 23 25.33 8.21 -34.36
C LEU A 23 24.15 9.15 -34.08
N LYS A 24 23.96 10.06 -35.02
CA LYS A 24 22.84 10.98 -35.11
C LYS A 24 21.54 10.20 -35.29
N GLY A 25 20.53 10.67 -34.58
CA GLY A 25 19.09 10.59 -34.85
C GLY A 25 18.65 9.72 -36.02
N GLY A 26 18.12 8.55 -35.67
CA GLY A 26 17.12 7.83 -36.44
C GLY A 26 15.83 7.82 -35.63
N ILE A 27 14.73 8.19 -36.27
CA ILE A 27 13.37 8.23 -35.74
C ILE A 27 13.09 6.96 -34.94
N VAL A 28 12.99 7.07 -33.61
CA VAL A 28 12.44 6.00 -32.78
C VAL A 28 10.96 5.94 -33.11
N SER A 29 10.63 4.88 -33.84
CA SER A 29 9.30 4.49 -34.29
C SER A 29 8.27 4.65 -33.17
N LEU A 30 7.12 5.23 -33.53
CA LEU A 30 5.88 5.40 -32.75
C LEU A 30 5.23 4.07 -32.29
N ALA A 31 6.01 3.00 -32.14
CA ALA A 31 5.59 1.66 -31.72
C ALA A 31 5.90 1.36 -30.24
N SER A 32 6.66 2.20 -29.54
CA SER A 32 7.00 2.03 -28.11
C SER A 32 5.84 2.29 -27.15
N ASP A 33 4.84 3.06 -27.58
CA ASP A 33 3.85 3.63 -26.65
C ASP A 33 2.67 2.67 -26.37
N ALA A 34 2.46 1.65 -27.19
CA ALA A 34 1.42 0.64 -26.97
C ALA A 34 1.83 -0.44 -25.95
N HIS A 35 3.14 -0.69 -25.79
CA HIS A 35 3.68 -1.71 -24.88
C HIS A 35 3.60 -1.32 -23.39
N HIS A 36 3.17 -0.10 -23.04
CA HIS A 36 3.14 0.39 -21.64
C HIS A 36 1.72 0.67 -21.11
N ALA A 37 0.67 0.16 -21.77
CA ALA A 37 -0.70 0.39 -21.30
C ALA A 37 -1.06 -0.41 -20.03
N HIS A 38 -0.44 -1.58 -19.82
CA HIS A 38 -0.77 -2.47 -18.70
C HIS A 38 0.11 -2.19 -17.46
N GLU A 39 -0.51 -2.05 -16.30
CA GLU A 39 0.17 -1.65 -15.05
C GLU A 39 1.25 -2.65 -14.58
N GLU A 40 1.18 -3.93 -14.97
CA GLU A 40 2.20 -4.95 -14.67
C GLU A 40 3.59 -4.62 -15.28
N TYR A 41 3.65 -3.85 -16.35
CA TYR A 41 4.94 -3.44 -16.93
C TYR A 41 5.79 -2.64 -15.96
N GLN A 42 5.20 -1.88 -15.03
CA GLN A 42 5.97 -1.16 -13.99
C GLN A 42 6.86 -2.11 -13.16
N TYR A 43 6.35 -3.31 -12.85
CA TYR A 43 7.12 -4.33 -12.13
C TYR A 43 8.21 -4.95 -13.01
N LEU A 44 7.89 -5.25 -14.27
CA LEU A 44 8.83 -5.85 -15.22
C LEU A 44 9.96 -4.88 -15.59
N ASP A 45 9.63 -3.61 -15.81
CA ASP A 45 10.59 -2.55 -16.12
C ASP A 45 11.52 -2.29 -14.94
N LEU A 46 11.00 -2.36 -13.71
CA LEU A 46 11.85 -2.27 -12.52
C LEU A 46 12.82 -3.46 -12.43
N ILE A 47 12.38 -4.68 -12.75
CA ILE A 47 13.30 -5.83 -12.81
C ILE A 47 14.38 -5.60 -13.87
N ARG A 48 14.01 -5.19 -15.10
CA ARG A 48 14.97 -4.88 -16.17
C ARG A 48 15.99 -3.85 -15.69
N ASN A 49 15.52 -2.76 -15.09
CA ASN A 49 16.40 -1.71 -14.58
C ASN A 49 17.35 -2.20 -13.49
N ILE A 50 16.89 -3.07 -12.56
CA ILE A 50 17.76 -3.66 -11.55
C ILE A 50 18.80 -4.59 -12.19
N LEU A 51 18.45 -5.37 -13.21
CA LEU A 51 19.40 -6.24 -13.90
C LEU A 51 20.43 -5.45 -14.72
N ASP A 52 20.02 -4.35 -15.34
CA ASP A 52 20.87 -3.53 -16.21
C ASP A 52 21.76 -2.55 -15.41
N ASN A 53 21.21 -1.95 -14.35
CA ASN A 53 21.83 -0.82 -13.64
C ASN A 53 21.98 -1.05 -12.12
N GLY A 54 21.55 -2.20 -11.60
CA GLY A 54 21.64 -2.50 -10.17
C GLY A 54 23.07 -2.65 -9.69
N GLU A 55 23.35 -2.12 -8.50
CA GLU A 55 24.63 -2.33 -7.83
C GLU A 55 24.69 -3.78 -7.34
N HIS A 56 25.78 -4.49 -7.65
CA HIS A 56 26.04 -5.80 -7.05
C HIS A 56 26.42 -5.63 -5.57
N ARG A 57 25.65 -6.23 -4.66
CA ARG A 57 25.85 -6.12 -3.21
C ARG A 57 25.91 -7.49 -2.54
N PRO A 58 26.83 -7.71 -1.60
CA PRO A 58 26.72 -8.84 -0.68
C PRO A 58 25.52 -8.62 0.25
N ASP A 59 24.86 -9.70 0.66
CA ASP A 59 23.71 -9.65 1.57
C ASP A 59 23.84 -10.67 2.70
N ARG A 60 22.94 -10.58 3.70
CA ARG A 60 22.97 -11.42 4.91
C ARG A 60 22.83 -12.93 4.62
N THR A 61 22.22 -13.30 3.49
CA THR A 61 21.96 -14.70 3.12
C THR A 61 23.17 -15.36 2.46
N GLY A 62 24.14 -14.55 2.00
CA GLY A 62 25.32 -15.03 1.27
C GLY A 62 25.10 -15.29 -0.22
N THR A 63 23.87 -15.12 -0.73
CA THR A 63 23.55 -15.28 -2.16
C THR A 63 24.06 -14.10 -3.00
N GLY A 64 24.00 -12.88 -2.46
CA GLY A 64 24.25 -11.63 -3.18
C GLY A 64 23.02 -11.15 -3.96
N THR A 65 23.01 -9.86 -4.29
CA THR A 65 21.93 -9.21 -5.03
C THR A 65 22.44 -8.20 -6.05
N TYR A 66 21.62 -7.91 -7.06
CA TYR A 66 21.62 -6.61 -7.74
C TYR A 66 20.56 -5.73 -7.09
N SER A 67 20.91 -4.49 -6.71
CA SER A 67 20.03 -3.60 -5.94
C SER A 67 19.95 -2.20 -6.54
N LEU A 68 18.76 -1.60 -6.45
CA LEU A 68 18.53 -0.16 -6.63
C LEU A 68 17.86 0.41 -5.38
N PHE A 69 18.33 1.57 -4.92
CA PHE A 69 17.72 2.27 -3.80
C PHE A 69 16.70 3.31 -4.28
N ALA A 70 15.51 3.28 -3.66
CA ALA A 70 14.42 4.21 -3.88
C ALA A 70 14.02 4.40 -5.36
N PRO A 71 13.72 3.32 -6.10
CA PRO A 71 13.20 3.44 -7.47
C PRO A 71 11.82 4.15 -7.49
N PRO A 72 11.35 4.59 -8.67
CA PRO A 72 10.00 5.11 -8.82
C PRO A 72 8.94 4.15 -8.24
N PRO A 73 7.92 4.63 -7.50
CA PRO A 73 6.88 3.78 -6.94
C PRO A 73 6.04 3.07 -8.02
N LEU A 74 5.62 1.84 -7.73
CA LEU A 74 4.64 1.12 -8.57
C LEU A 74 3.22 1.58 -8.19
N ARG A 75 2.33 1.75 -9.17
CA ARG A 75 0.96 2.20 -8.92
C ARG A 75 -0.06 1.33 -9.66
N PHE A 76 -1.06 0.85 -8.93
CA PHE A 76 -2.06 -0.09 -9.44
C PHE A 76 -3.48 0.41 -9.18
N SER A 77 -4.35 0.28 -10.17
CA SER A 77 -5.78 0.51 -10.04
C SER A 77 -6.45 -0.70 -9.39
N LEU A 78 -7.32 -0.45 -8.42
CA LEU A 78 -8.06 -1.49 -7.70
C LEU A 78 -9.51 -1.60 -8.17
N SER A 79 -9.94 -0.75 -9.09
CA SER A 79 -11.25 -0.83 -9.72
C SER A 79 -11.23 -0.24 -11.12
N LYS A 80 -12.19 -0.66 -11.94
CA LYS A 80 -12.54 -0.03 -13.23
C LYS A 80 -14.04 0.24 -13.28
N PRO A 81 -14.51 1.18 -14.12
CA PRO A 81 -15.94 1.29 -14.41
C PRO A 81 -16.48 -0.06 -14.90
N SER A 82 -17.59 -0.51 -14.33
CA SER A 82 -18.29 -1.69 -14.84
C SER A 82 -18.76 -1.38 -16.26
N ALA A 83 -18.60 -2.34 -17.18
CA ALA A 83 -19.18 -2.20 -18.51
C ALA A 83 -20.70 -2.04 -18.36
N SER A 84 -21.26 -0.94 -18.85
CA SER A 84 -22.70 -0.84 -18.98
C SER A 84 -23.13 -1.98 -19.89
N SER A 85 -24.12 -2.76 -19.47
CA SER A 85 -24.76 -3.74 -20.33
C SER A 85 -25.41 -2.98 -21.49
N SER A 86 -24.68 -2.76 -22.56
CA SER A 86 -25.26 -2.34 -23.83
C SER A 86 -26.08 -3.52 -24.32
N SER A 87 -27.38 -3.46 -24.05
CA SER A 87 -28.36 -4.28 -24.73
C SER A 87 -28.25 -3.98 -26.23
N THR A 88 -27.54 -4.83 -26.97
CA THR A 88 -27.69 -4.92 -28.41
C THR A 88 -29.10 -5.43 -28.68
N SER A 89 -30.05 -4.50 -28.79
CA SER A 89 -31.36 -4.78 -29.37
C SER A 89 -31.17 -5.08 -30.85
N SER A 90 -31.12 -6.36 -31.18
CA SER A 90 -31.30 -6.82 -32.55
C SER A 90 -32.67 -6.36 -33.04
N THR A 91 -32.69 -5.40 -33.96
CA THR A 91 -33.87 -5.06 -34.76
C THR A 91 -34.26 -6.28 -35.60
N SER A 92 -35.28 -7.01 -35.17
CA SER A 92 -36.01 -7.95 -36.01
C SER A 92 -37.19 -7.23 -36.65
N ASP A 93 -37.24 -7.29 -37.98
CA ASP A 93 -38.31 -6.81 -38.85
C ASP A 93 -39.71 -7.34 -38.44
N PRO A 94 -40.78 -6.58 -38.72
CA PRO A 94 -42.15 -7.01 -38.43
C PRO A 94 -42.75 -7.71 -39.65
N SER A 95 -43.22 -8.95 -39.49
CA SER A 95 -44.34 -9.41 -40.32
C SER A 95 -45.14 -10.54 -39.67
N THR A 96 -46.45 -10.33 -39.74
CA THR A 96 -47.54 -11.33 -39.84
C THR A 96 -48.35 -11.66 -38.59
N THR A 97 -49.64 -11.47 -38.80
CA THR A 97 -50.80 -11.39 -37.91
C THR A 97 -51.42 -12.77 -37.61
N SER A 98 -52.23 -12.79 -36.54
CA SER A 98 -53.42 -13.65 -36.32
C SER A 98 -53.14 -15.04 -35.68
N THR A 99 -53.91 -15.63 -34.75
CA THR A 99 -55.18 -15.32 -34.06
C THR A 99 -55.33 -16.25 -32.83
N SER A 100 -56.19 -15.88 -31.85
CA SER A 100 -56.96 -16.77 -30.93
C SER A 100 -56.17 -17.37 -29.74
N THR A 101 -56.65 -17.51 -28.49
CA THR A 101 -57.98 -17.43 -27.85
C THR A 101 -57.80 -17.20 -26.32
N ALA A 102 -58.85 -16.72 -25.64
CA ALA A 102 -58.88 -16.32 -24.23
C ALA A 102 -58.96 -17.47 -23.21
N GLN A 103 -58.45 -17.28 -21.97
CA GLN A 103 -59.25 -17.13 -20.72
C GLN A 103 -58.40 -17.10 -19.42
N PRO A 104 -58.94 -16.62 -18.27
CA PRO A 104 -58.19 -15.96 -17.21
C PRO A 104 -58.04 -16.79 -15.92
N SER A 105 -57.08 -16.45 -15.07
CA SER A 105 -57.16 -16.75 -13.63
C SER A 105 -56.48 -15.66 -12.79
N GLN A 106 -57.12 -15.34 -11.67
CA GLN A 106 -56.85 -14.25 -10.73
C GLN A 106 -55.97 -14.70 -9.56
N SER A 107 -55.60 -13.71 -8.74
CA SER A 107 -54.97 -13.76 -7.41
C SER A 107 -53.43 -13.87 -7.42
N SER A 108 -52.66 -13.13 -6.63
CA SER A 108 -52.92 -12.46 -5.36
C SER A 108 -51.88 -11.35 -5.11
N SER A 109 -52.21 -10.48 -4.16
CA SER A 109 -51.59 -9.21 -3.82
C SER A 109 -50.43 -9.29 -2.81
N SER A 110 -49.38 -8.49 -3.09
CA SER A 110 -48.53 -7.71 -2.13
C SER A 110 -47.41 -8.45 -1.35
N PRO A 111 -46.45 -7.71 -0.74
CA PRO A 111 -45.63 -6.61 -1.28
C PRO A 111 -44.14 -6.72 -0.84
N ARG A 112 -43.24 -6.06 -1.57
CA ARG A 112 -42.19 -5.14 -1.06
C ARG A 112 -41.07 -5.06 -2.08
N ASP A 113 -41.03 -3.89 -2.69
CA ASP A 113 -39.96 -3.41 -3.54
C ASP A 113 -38.62 -3.58 -2.82
N ALA A 114 -37.81 -4.52 -3.31
CA ALA A 114 -36.37 -4.42 -3.18
C ALA A 114 -36.00 -3.11 -3.89
N ALA A 115 -35.74 -2.07 -3.09
CA ALA A 115 -35.31 -0.78 -3.61
C ALA A 115 -34.13 -1.02 -4.55
N SER A 116 -34.39 -0.80 -5.83
CA SER A 116 -33.46 -0.94 -6.92
C SER A 116 -32.22 -0.11 -6.61
N ASP A 117 -31.09 -0.79 -6.54
CA ASP A 117 -29.76 -0.23 -6.42
C ASP A 117 -29.42 0.49 -7.73
N THR A 118 -29.90 1.73 -7.89
CA THR A 118 -29.64 2.54 -9.08
C THR A 118 -28.57 3.61 -8.81
N ASP A 119 -27.40 3.30 -9.37
CA ASP A 119 -26.39 4.18 -9.96
C ASP A 119 -25.70 5.24 -9.07
N ALA A 120 -25.01 4.74 -8.04
CA ALA A 120 -23.63 5.19 -7.80
C ALA A 120 -22.74 4.38 -8.76
N GLN A 121 -22.08 5.05 -9.69
CA GLN A 121 -21.32 4.48 -10.81
C GLN A 121 -20.76 3.07 -10.51
N SER A 122 -21.39 2.05 -11.10
CA SER A 122 -21.01 0.65 -10.87
C SER A 122 -19.53 0.47 -11.24
N TYR A 123 -18.76 -0.13 -10.33
CA TYR A 123 -17.35 -0.45 -10.53
C TYR A 123 -17.15 -1.95 -10.42
N THR A 124 -16.13 -2.44 -11.12
CA THR A 124 -15.64 -3.81 -11.02
C THR A 124 -14.32 -3.81 -10.25
N PRO A 125 -14.21 -4.48 -9.09
CA PRO A 125 -12.95 -4.63 -8.38
C PRO A 125 -11.90 -5.36 -9.22
N ILE A 126 -10.68 -4.84 -9.24
CA ILE A 126 -9.51 -5.43 -9.89
C ILE A 126 -8.52 -5.85 -8.81
N LEU A 127 -7.91 -7.02 -8.98
CA LEU A 127 -6.79 -7.45 -8.17
C LEU A 127 -5.51 -7.43 -9.02
N PRO A 128 -4.51 -6.57 -8.72
CA PRO A 128 -3.21 -6.57 -9.40
C PRO A 128 -2.39 -7.81 -9.03
N LEU A 129 -2.82 -8.96 -9.56
CA LEU A 129 -2.19 -10.26 -9.39
C LEU A 129 -1.40 -10.56 -10.66
N LEU A 130 -0.06 -10.58 -10.54
CA LEU A 130 0.84 -10.72 -11.69
C LEU A 130 0.45 -11.92 -12.57
N THR A 131 0.53 -11.71 -13.87
CA THR A 131 0.10 -12.67 -14.89
C THR A 131 1.28 -13.26 -15.65
N THR A 132 2.43 -12.57 -15.70
CA THR A 132 3.67 -13.10 -16.29
C THR A 132 4.26 -14.27 -15.52
N LYS A 133 3.83 -14.49 -14.27
CA LYS A 133 4.12 -15.69 -13.48
C LYS A 133 2.91 -16.04 -12.62
N ARG A 134 2.56 -17.33 -12.52
CA ARG A 134 1.51 -17.77 -11.59
C ARG A 134 1.91 -17.48 -10.14
N VAL A 135 1.17 -16.61 -9.47
CA VAL A 135 1.31 -16.26 -8.05
C VAL A 135 0.50 -17.22 -7.18
N PHE A 136 1.03 -17.61 -6.03
CA PHE A 136 0.36 -18.54 -5.11
C PHE A 136 -0.72 -17.81 -4.28
N LEU A 137 -1.82 -17.42 -4.93
CA LEU A 137 -2.89 -16.59 -4.36
C LEU A 137 -3.44 -17.10 -3.03
N ARG A 138 -3.64 -18.42 -2.88
CA ARG A 138 -4.12 -19.00 -1.61
C ARG A 138 -3.18 -18.68 -0.43
N ALA A 139 -1.87 -18.72 -0.66
CA ALA A 139 -0.90 -18.35 0.37
C ALA A 139 -0.93 -16.85 0.69
N VAL A 140 -1.08 -15.99 -0.33
CA VAL A 140 -1.24 -14.54 -0.14
C VAL A 140 -2.44 -14.23 0.76
N ILE A 141 -3.61 -14.82 0.46
CA ILE A 141 -4.83 -14.56 1.24
C ILE A 141 -4.67 -15.09 2.66
N ALA A 142 -4.21 -16.33 2.83
CA ALA A 142 -4.06 -16.94 4.15
C ALA A 142 -3.04 -16.20 5.04
N GLU A 143 -1.93 -15.74 4.46
CA GLU A 143 -0.96 -14.90 5.17
C GLU A 143 -1.55 -13.55 5.57
N LEU A 144 -2.30 -12.90 4.68
CA LEU A 144 -2.99 -11.65 5.01
C LEU A 144 -3.97 -11.84 6.17
N LEU A 145 -4.78 -12.90 6.15
CA LEU A 145 -5.71 -13.21 7.24
C LEU A 145 -4.98 -13.55 8.54
N TRP A 146 -3.80 -14.17 8.46
CA TRP A 146 -2.91 -14.41 9.58
C TRP A 146 -2.34 -13.11 10.18
N PHE A 147 -1.97 -12.12 9.35
CA PHE A 147 -1.61 -10.79 9.84
C PHE A 147 -2.81 -10.10 10.51
N VAL A 148 -3.99 -10.14 9.87
CA VAL A 148 -5.21 -9.53 10.41
C VAL A 148 -5.54 -10.12 11.76
N SER A 149 -5.44 -11.43 11.97
CA SER A 149 -5.76 -12.07 13.25
C SER A 149 -4.79 -11.74 14.40
N GLY A 150 -3.66 -11.08 14.11
CA GLY A 150 -2.62 -10.83 15.11
C GLY A 150 -1.72 -12.03 15.41
N CYS A 151 -1.87 -13.14 14.68
CA CYS A 151 -1.09 -14.35 14.90
C CYS A 151 0.38 -14.14 14.51
N THR A 152 1.27 -14.78 15.28
CA THR A 152 2.73 -14.73 15.06
C THR A 152 3.39 -16.10 14.98
N SER A 153 2.59 -17.17 15.06
CA SER A 153 3.08 -18.53 14.83
C SER A 153 2.97 -18.91 13.36
N SER A 154 4.02 -19.48 12.76
CA SER A 154 3.95 -20.02 11.40
C SER A 154 3.10 -21.31 11.31
N VAL A 155 2.89 -22.01 12.43
CA VAL A 155 2.28 -23.35 12.48
C VAL A 155 0.90 -23.39 11.80
N PRO A 156 -0.06 -22.47 12.06
CA PRO A 156 -1.36 -22.50 11.40
C PRO A 156 -1.31 -22.33 9.88
N LEU A 157 -0.27 -21.66 9.34
CA LEU A 157 -0.04 -21.58 7.90
C LEU A 157 0.53 -22.91 7.38
N SER A 158 1.51 -23.48 8.07
CA SER A 158 2.15 -24.75 7.69
C SER A 158 1.15 -25.91 7.69
N GLU A 159 0.23 -25.97 8.66
CA GLU A 159 -0.86 -26.96 8.75
C GLU A 159 -1.84 -26.87 7.55
N GLN A 160 -1.96 -25.68 6.96
CA GLN A 160 -2.72 -25.46 5.72
C GLN A 160 -1.89 -25.72 4.46
N GLY A 161 -0.67 -26.24 4.59
CA GLY A 161 0.25 -26.48 3.48
C GLY A 161 0.91 -25.21 2.92
N ILE A 162 0.89 -24.11 3.67
CA ILE A 162 1.51 -22.83 3.27
C ILE A 162 2.81 -22.67 4.06
N ARG A 163 3.94 -22.81 3.36
CA ARG A 163 5.28 -22.95 3.97
C ARG A 163 6.19 -21.73 3.83
N ILE A 164 5.60 -20.57 3.54
CA ILE A 164 6.37 -19.35 3.24
C ILE A 164 7.16 -18.82 4.44
N TRP A 165 6.74 -19.15 5.67
CA TRP A 165 7.42 -18.78 6.92
C TRP A 165 8.24 -19.91 7.55
N ASP A 166 8.19 -21.14 7.00
CA ASP A 166 8.85 -22.31 7.60
C ASP A 166 10.37 -22.13 7.71
N GLY A 167 10.99 -21.50 6.71
CA GLY A 167 12.42 -21.22 6.72
C GLY A 167 12.83 -20.33 7.89
N ASN A 168 12.17 -19.18 8.04
CA ASN A 168 12.42 -18.23 9.13
C ASN A 168 11.89 -18.68 10.50
N GLY A 169 10.97 -19.66 10.54
CA GLY A 169 10.45 -20.26 11.77
C GLY A 169 11.18 -21.54 12.21
N SER A 170 12.16 -22.02 11.43
CA SER A 170 12.90 -23.25 11.72
C SER A 170 13.75 -23.13 12.99
N ARG A 171 14.05 -24.26 13.64
CA ARG A 171 14.94 -24.30 14.81
C ARG A 171 16.31 -23.73 14.46
N GLU A 172 16.85 -24.15 13.33
CA GLU A 172 18.16 -23.74 12.82
C GLU A 172 18.22 -22.22 12.62
N PHE A 173 17.19 -21.63 12.00
CA PHE A 173 17.15 -20.19 11.77
C PHE A 173 16.99 -19.41 13.07
N LEU A 174 16.04 -19.79 13.93
CA LEU A 174 15.82 -19.12 15.21
C LEU A 174 17.08 -19.15 16.09
N ASP A 175 17.83 -20.25 16.12
CA ASP A 175 19.13 -20.32 16.80
C ASP A 175 20.15 -19.36 16.20
N SER A 176 20.24 -19.29 14.87
CA SER A 176 21.19 -18.43 14.17
C SER A 176 20.99 -16.93 14.43
N VAL A 177 19.76 -16.52 14.76
CA VAL A 177 19.41 -15.14 15.10
C VAL A 177 19.29 -14.88 16.61
N GLY A 178 19.72 -15.82 17.45
CA GLY A 178 19.75 -15.66 18.91
C GLY A 178 18.40 -15.81 19.61
N LEU A 179 17.43 -16.46 18.97
CA LEU A 179 16.09 -16.75 19.49
C LEU A 179 15.94 -18.22 19.89
N SER A 180 16.99 -18.80 20.50
CA SER A 180 17.04 -20.21 20.92
C SER A 180 15.97 -20.61 21.94
N HIS A 181 15.48 -19.64 22.71
CA HIS A 181 14.43 -19.83 23.71
C HIS A 181 13.01 -19.95 23.13
N ARG A 182 12.81 -19.61 21.84
CA ARG A 182 11.50 -19.69 21.18
C ARG A 182 11.21 -21.10 20.68
N GLU A 183 9.94 -21.47 20.66
CA GLU A 183 9.46 -22.68 19.99
C GLU A 183 9.58 -22.57 18.47
N VAL A 184 9.68 -23.71 17.78
CA VAL A 184 9.66 -23.75 16.31
C VAL A 184 8.36 -23.12 15.81
N GLY A 185 8.51 -22.18 14.88
CA GLY A 185 7.41 -21.41 14.30
C GLY A 185 6.97 -20.20 15.12
N ASP A 186 7.47 -19.95 16.34
CA ASP A 186 7.28 -18.67 17.02
C ASP A 186 8.20 -17.60 16.41
N LEU A 187 7.61 -16.71 15.60
CA LEU A 187 8.34 -15.66 14.88
C LEU A 187 8.58 -14.41 15.73
N GLY A 188 8.07 -14.36 16.96
CA GLY A 188 8.10 -13.17 17.81
C GLY A 188 7.04 -12.11 17.42
N PRO A 189 7.15 -10.86 17.93
CA PRO A 189 6.16 -9.80 17.74
C PRO A 189 6.20 -9.18 16.35
N VAL A 190 6.03 -9.99 15.29
CA VAL A 190 6.05 -9.57 13.89
C VAL A 190 4.74 -8.90 13.46
N TYR A 191 4.65 -8.51 12.19
CA TYR A 191 3.51 -7.89 11.49
C TYR A 191 2.17 -7.85 12.24
N GLY A 192 1.43 -8.98 12.30
CA GLY A 192 0.08 -9.03 12.87
C GLY A 192 0.04 -8.60 14.33
N PHE A 193 1.02 -9.00 15.14
CA PHE A 193 1.13 -8.54 16.51
C PHE A 193 1.29 -7.03 16.57
N GLN A 194 2.14 -6.43 15.73
CA GLN A 194 2.27 -4.98 15.70
C GLN A 194 0.98 -4.30 15.20
N TRP A 195 0.21 -4.95 14.31
CA TRP A 195 -1.05 -4.38 13.82
C TRP A 195 -2.16 -4.37 14.88
N ARG A 196 -2.22 -5.39 15.75
CA ARG A 196 -3.32 -5.59 16.71
C ARG A 196 -2.95 -5.24 18.16
N HIS A 197 -1.65 -5.27 18.49
CA HIS A 197 -1.11 -5.20 19.86
C HIS A 197 0.15 -4.32 19.95
N PHE A 198 0.22 -3.24 19.16
CA PHE A 198 1.42 -2.40 19.11
C PHE A 198 1.82 -1.90 20.51
N GLY A 199 3.08 -2.13 20.90
CA GLY A 199 3.61 -1.71 22.19
C GLY A 199 3.24 -2.61 23.39
N ALA A 200 2.49 -3.70 23.19
CA ALA A 200 2.32 -4.72 24.20
C ALA A 200 3.63 -5.48 24.46
N GLU A 201 3.81 -5.99 25.68
CA GLU A 201 4.96 -6.85 26.01
C GLU A 201 4.75 -8.24 25.42
N TYR A 202 5.60 -8.61 24.47
CA TYR A 202 5.55 -9.94 23.86
C TYR A 202 6.13 -11.01 24.79
N VAL A 203 5.35 -12.07 25.02
CA VAL A 203 5.74 -13.27 25.77
C VAL A 203 6.12 -14.38 24.78
N ASP A 204 5.11 -15.02 24.17
CA ASP A 204 5.25 -16.06 23.15
C ASP A 204 4.05 -16.04 22.18
N ALA A 205 4.05 -16.92 21.18
CA ALA A 205 2.99 -16.98 20.17
C ALA A 205 1.66 -17.60 20.65
N ARG A 206 1.58 -18.12 21.89
CA ARG A 206 0.38 -18.74 22.48
C ARG A 206 -0.30 -17.86 23.51
N ALA A 207 0.39 -16.85 24.04
CA ALA A 207 -0.16 -15.93 25.01
C ALA A 207 -1.39 -15.18 24.46
N ASP A 208 -2.33 -14.87 25.34
CA ASP A 208 -3.49 -14.04 25.02
C ASP A 208 -3.14 -12.55 25.14
N TYR A 209 -3.11 -11.87 24.01
CA TYR A 209 -2.84 -10.44 23.91
C TYR A 209 -4.12 -9.58 23.81
N THR A 210 -5.30 -10.18 23.99
CA THR A 210 -6.57 -9.46 23.89
C THR A 210 -6.60 -8.24 24.81
N GLY A 211 -6.89 -7.07 24.25
CA GLY A 211 -6.95 -5.80 24.98
C GLY A 211 -5.58 -5.22 25.37
N GLN A 212 -4.47 -5.85 24.96
CA GLN A 212 -3.13 -5.34 25.21
C GLN A 212 -2.59 -4.57 24.00
N GLY A 213 -1.81 -3.52 24.27
CA GLY A 213 -1.22 -2.66 23.24
C GLY A 213 -2.24 -1.79 22.52
N VAL A 214 -1.88 -1.31 21.34
CA VAL A 214 -2.73 -0.50 20.47
C VAL A 214 -3.17 -1.33 19.25
N ASP A 215 -4.48 -1.51 19.08
CA ASP A 215 -5.07 -2.10 17.89
C ASP A 215 -5.17 -1.04 16.78
N GLN A 216 -4.08 -0.91 16.02
CA GLN A 216 -3.98 0.02 14.90
C GLN A 216 -4.99 -0.29 13.80
N LEU A 217 -5.29 -1.57 13.56
CA LEU A 217 -6.24 -1.97 12.51
C LEU A 217 -7.67 -1.53 12.87
N ALA A 218 -8.08 -1.69 14.12
CA ALA A 218 -9.35 -1.17 14.62
C ALA A 218 -9.42 0.37 14.51
N GLU A 219 -8.34 1.07 14.87
CA GLU A 219 -8.26 2.53 14.74
C GLU A 219 -8.35 3.01 13.27
N VAL A 220 -7.69 2.29 12.34
CA VAL A 220 -7.80 2.55 10.90
C VAL A 220 -9.25 2.43 10.44
N ILE A 221 -9.95 1.35 10.82
CA ILE A 221 -11.36 1.13 10.44
C ILE A 221 -12.26 2.22 11.02
N ASP A 222 -12.08 2.60 12.28
CA ASP A 222 -12.84 3.69 12.90
C ASP A 222 -12.63 5.01 12.15
N LYS A 223 -11.37 5.36 11.84
CA LYS A 223 -11.05 6.58 11.06
C LYS A 223 -11.65 6.54 9.66
N LEU A 224 -11.59 5.41 8.97
CA LEU A 224 -12.18 5.28 7.63
C LEU A 224 -13.70 5.47 7.64
N LYS A 225 -14.40 4.96 8.66
CA LYS A 225 -15.85 5.10 8.80
C LYS A 225 -16.28 6.50 9.27
N ASN A 226 -15.59 7.04 10.27
CA ASN A 226 -16.08 8.19 11.03
C ASN A 226 -15.32 9.49 10.75
N ARG A 227 -14.10 9.41 10.22
CA ARG A 227 -13.19 10.55 9.99
C ARG A 227 -12.41 10.39 8.68
N PRO A 228 -13.07 10.18 7.51
CA PRO A 228 -12.41 9.78 6.27
C PRO A 228 -11.42 10.82 5.70
N TYR A 229 -11.52 12.09 6.09
CA TYR A 229 -10.56 13.15 5.74
C TYR A 229 -9.33 13.21 6.65
N ASP A 230 -9.23 12.33 7.67
CA ASP A 230 -8.06 12.27 8.54
C ASP A 230 -6.81 11.96 7.71
N ARG A 231 -5.72 12.67 8.01
CA ARG A 231 -4.43 12.54 7.33
C ARG A 231 -3.47 11.59 8.06
N ARG A 232 -3.96 10.88 9.09
CA ARG A 232 -3.20 9.99 9.97
C ARG A 232 -3.82 8.59 10.04
N ILE A 233 -4.37 8.11 8.93
CA ILE A 233 -4.86 6.73 8.78
C ILE A 233 -3.65 5.85 8.42
N ILE A 234 -2.91 5.41 9.44
CA ILE A 234 -1.62 4.73 9.31
C ILE A 234 -1.69 3.36 9.99
N LEU A 235 -1.03 2.36 9.40
CA LEU A 235 -0.82 1.04 9.96
C LEU A 235 0.67 0.69 9.88
N SER A 236 1.36 0.57 11.01
CA SER A 236 2.81 0.33 11.07
C SER A 236 3.17 -0.97 11.76
N ALA A 237 4.10 -1.72 11.18
CA ALA A 237 4.77 -2.84 11.83
C ALA A 237 6.15 -2.47 12.40
N TRP A 238 6.67 -1.27 12.10
CA TRP A 238 8.02 -0.89 12.52
C TRP A 238 8.05 -0.43 13.98
N ASN A 239 8.55 -1.31 14.86
CA ASN A 239 8.72 -1.04 16.28
C ASN A 239 10.18 -1.24 16.69
N PRO A 240 10.98 -0.16 16.83
CA PRO A 240 12.39 -0.24 17.20
C PRO A 240 12.67 -1.01 18.50
N ALA A 241 11.75 -0.97 19.48
CA ALA A 241 11.92 -1.66 20.76
C ALA A 241 11.82 -3.19 20.62
N ASP A 242 11.09 -3.67 19.61
CA ASP A 242 10.81 -5.09 19.41
C ASP A 242 11.62 -5.74 18.27
N ILE A 243 12.36 -4.97 17.45
CA ILE A 243 13.11 -5.51 16.29
C ILE A 243 13.96 -6.72 16.66
N LYS A 244 14.64 -6.69 17.81
CA LYS A 244 15.52 -7.78 18.27
C LYS A 244 14.76 -9.03 18.75
N LYS A 245 13.44 -8.95 18.91
CA LYS A 245 12.58 -10.06 19.33
C LYS A 245 11.97 -10.81 18.15
N MET A 246 12.05 -10.26 16.94
CA MET A 246 11.43 -10.76 15.72
C MET A 246 12.40 -11.69 14.96
N ALA A 247 11.90 -12.81 14.44
CA ALA A 247 12.68 -13.71 13.58
C ALA A 247 13.20 -12.98 12.33
N LEU A 248 12.37 -12.13 11.73
CA LEU A 248 12.77 -11.24 10.64
C LEU A 248 12.14 -9.85 10.84
N PRO A 249 12.93 -8.76 10.79
CA PRO A 249 12.39 -7.40 10.87
C PRO A 249 11.38 -7.12 9.73
N PRO A 250 10.33 -6.31 9.95
CA PRO A 250 9.26 -6.11 8.97
C PRO A 250 9.80 -5.55 7.66
N CYS A 251 9.49 -6.21 6.53
CA CYS A 251 9.85 -5.72 5.20
C CYS A 251 8.91 -4.58 4.78
N HIS A 252 7.61 -4.84 4.75
CA HIS A 252 6.56 -3.84 4.54
C HIS A 252 6.27 -3.11 5.85
N MET A 253 6.97 -1.99 6.05
CA MET A 253 7.10 -1.33 7.35
C MET A 253 5.81 -0.65 7.78
N PHE A 254 5.17 0.09 6.88
CA PHE A 254 3.92 0.77 7.17
C PHE A 254 3.12 1.05 5.90
N ALA A 255 1.81 1.21 6.05
CA ALA A 255 0.92 1.71 5.02
C ALA A 255 0.14 2.93 5.51
N GLN A 256 -0.14 3.84 4.58
CA GLN A 256 -1.03 4.98 4.75
C GLN A 256 -2.27 4.78 3.88
N PHE A 257 -3.43 5.10 4.44
CA PHE A 257 -4.70 5.11 3.73
C PHE A 257 -5.19 6.55 3.52
N TYR A 258 -5.93 6.74 2.43
CA TYR A 258 -6.49 8.04 2.05
C TYR A 258 -7.86 7.86 1.41
N VAL A 259 -8.85 8.65 1.82
CA VAL A 259 -10.19 8.64 1.20
C VAL A 259 -10.36 9.90 0.35
N SER A 260 -10.70 9.71 -0.92
CA SER A 260 -11.11 10.81 -1.81
C SER A 260 -12.62 10.80 -2.04
N PHE A 261 -13.19 11.98 -2.27
CA PHE A 261 -14.60 12.15 -2.64
C PHE A 261 -14.62 12.90 -3.98
N PRO A 262 -14.55 12.18 -5.12
CA PRO A 262 -14.46 12.80 -6.44
C PRO A 262 -15.76 13.54 -6.75
N SER A 263 -15.83 14.83 -6.42
CA SER A 263 -16.97 15.67 -6.79
C SER A 263 -17.18 15.63 -8.31
N LYS A 264 -18.43 15.51 -8.79
CA LYS A 264 -18.77 15.84 -10.18
C LYS A 264 -18.24 17.23 -10.50
N ARG A 265 -17.08 17.33 -11.16
CA ARG A 265 -16.56 18.61 -11.66
C ARG A 265 -17.71 19.23 -12.48
N PRO A 266 -18.13 20.47 -12.22
CA PRO A 266 -18.96 21.19 -13.17
C PRO A 266 -18.22 21.15 -14.50
N ALA A 267 -18.90 20.73 -15.57
CA ALA A 267 -18.34 20.75 -16.91
C ALA A 267 -17.64 22.09 -17.14
N ALA A 268 -16.42 22.05 -17.69
CA ALA A 268 -15.62 23.24 -17.96
C ALA A 268 -16.37 24.17 -18.91
N GLY A 269 -17.17 25.09 -18.35
CA GLY A 269 -18.05 25.95 -19.14
C GLY A 269 -18.64 27.15 -18.39
N ALA A 270 -18.36 27.33 -17.10
CA ALA A 270 -18.89 28.46 -16.31
C ALA A 270 -17.80 29.20 -15.54
N ARG A 271 -16.70 29.58 -16.21
CA ARG A 271 -15.84 30.66 -15.73
C ARG A 271 -16.18 31.91 -16.53
N ARG A 272 -17.16 32.68 -16.03
CA ARG A 272 -17.45 34.03 -16.52
C ARG A 272 -16.17 34.85 -16.32
N ARG A 273 -15.47 35.15 -17.41
CA ARG A 273 -14.34 36.09 -17.44
C ARG A 273 -14.85 37.42 -16.89
N GLN A 274 -14.51 37.76 -15.65
CA GLN A 274 -14.45 39.15 -15.23
C GLN A 274 -13.15 39.70 -15.83
N THR A 275 -13.28 40.44 -16.92
CA THR A 275 -12.21 41.26 -17.47
C THR A 275 -11.95 42.41 -16.51
N ALA A 276 -10.96 42.25 -15.63
CA ALA A 276 -10.35 43.39 -14.96
C ALA A 276 -9.39 44.04 -15.96
N THR A 277 -9.81 45.14 -16.58
CA THR A 277 -8.93 46.08 -17.27
C THR A 277 -7.96 46.66 -16.26
N THR A 278 -6.68 46.27 -16.33
CA THR A 278 -5.60 46.98 -15.67
C THR A 278 -4.68 47.54 -16.74
N THR A 279 -4.73 48.85 -16.89
CA THR A 279 -3.83 49.65 -17.74
C THR A 279 -2.39 49.54 -17.24
N SER A 280 -1.50 49.21 -18.17
CA SER A 280 -0.05 49.25 -18.03
C SER A 280 0.42 50.69 -17.85
N ALA A 281 1.18 50.97 -16.79
CA ALA A 281 2.04 52.15 -16.69
C ALA A 281 3.35 51.78 -15.99
N ASP A 282 4.39 51.81 -16.82
CA ASP A 282 5.81 52.06 -16.66
C ASP A 282 6.67 51.55 -15.50
N VAL A 283 7.82 51.09 -15.98
CA VAL A 283 9.07 50.69 -15.35
C VAL A 283 9.76 51.89 -14.73
N THR A 284 10.23 51.77 -13.48
CA THR A 284 11.56 52.31 -13.13
C THR A 284 12.23 51.48 -12.04
N ARG A 285 13.49 51.17 -12.33
CA ARG A 285 14.43 50.31 -11.62
C ARG A 285 15.17 51.16 -10.59
N VAL A 286 15.18 50.78 -9.31
CA VAL A 286 16.17 51.27 -8.34
C VAL A 286 16.66 50.11 -7.50
N SER A 287 17.94 49.82 -7.65
CA SER A 287 18.74 48.90 -6.85
C SER A 287 19.00 49.50 -5.48
N THR A 288 18.87 48.72 -4.39
CA THR A 288 19.74 48.82 -3.22
C THR A 288 19.78 47.48 -2.49
N GLU A 289 21.00 46.97 -2.32
CA GLU A 289 21.34 45.86 -1.44
C GLU A 289 21.20 46.31 0.01
N THR A 290 20.62 45.48 0.88
CA THR A 290 21.01 45.46 2.31
C THR A 290 20.76 44.06 2.86
N ALA A 291 21.84 43.42 3.28
CA ALA A 291 21.85 42.15 3.99
C ALA A 291 21.18 42.28 5.37
N HIS A 292 20.34 41.32 5.74
CA HIS A 292 19.86 41.17 7.11
C HIS A 292 20.51 39.97 7.78
N GLN A 293 21.34 40.29 8.77
CA GLN A 293 21.90 39.39 9.77
C GLN A 293 20.82 38.93 10.75
N LEU A 294 20.82 37.63 11.06
CA LEU A 294 20.02 37.00 12.11
C LEU A 294 20.59 37.34 13.51
N PRO A 295 19.76 37.65 14.52
CA PRO A 295 20.25 37.78 15.89
C PRO A 295 20.43 36.42 16.58
N GLN A 296 21.61 36.23 17.18
CA GLN A 296 21.96 35.13 18.07
C GLN A 296 21.19 35.23 19.40
N GLN A 297 20.64 34.11 19.89
CA GLN A 297 20.13 33.97 21.25
C GLN A 297 21.29 33.71 22.22
N GLN A 298 21.45 34.58 23.23
CA GLN A 298 22.34 34.36 24.37
C GLN A 298 21.65 33.46 25.42
N GLN A 299 22.27 32.31 25.69
CA GLN A 299 22.03 31.49 26.87
C GLN A 299 22.62 32.17 28.11
N GLN A 300 21.81 32.40 29.14
CA GLN A 300 22.30 32.64 30.49
C GLN A 300 22.23 31.34 31.30
N GLN A 301 23.39 30.90 31.77
CA GLN A 301 23.57 29.83 32.73
C GLN A 301 23.52 30.41 34.14
N HIS A 302 22.76 29.80 35.04
CA HIS A 302 22.96 29.92 36.48
C HIS A 302 23.14 28.53 37.08
N HIS A 303 24.37 28.27 37.57
CA HIS A 303 24.66 27.21 38.53
C HIS A 303 24.27 27.67 39.94
N HIS A 304 23.71 26.78 40.76
CA HIS A 304 24.16 26.54 42.15
C HIS A 304 23.62 25.19 42.68
N HIS A 305 24.42 24.60 43.56
CA HIS A 305 24.44 23.20 44.02
C HIS A 305 23.54 22.90 45.26
N HIS A 306 22.95 21.69 45.24
CA HIS A 306 22.78 20.66 46.32
C HIS A 306 22.07 20.97 47.68
N PRO A 307 21.64 19.94 48.46
CA PRO A 307 21.21 18.56 48.16
C PRO A 307 19.87 18.14 48.87
N ALA A 308 19.54 16.86 48.77
CA ALA A 308 18.29 16.18 49.17
C ALA A 308 18.03 16.02 50.68
N GLU A 309 16.75 15.89 51.06
CA GLU A 309 16.28 15.07 52.19
C GLU A 309 14.78 14.71 52.06
N THR A 310 14.40 13.57 52.66
CA THR A 310 13.15 12.80 52.54
C THR A 310 12.03 13.26 53.50
N PRO A 311 10.77 12.77 53.37
CA PRO A 311 9.56 13.46 53.86
C PRO A 311 8.89 12.81 55.09
N THR A 312 8.03 13.56 55.81
CA THR A 312 6.74 13.17 56.50
C THR A 312 6.20 14.30 57.42
N PRO A 313 4.94 14.30 57.94
CA PRO A 313 3.85 15.10 57.37
C PRO A 313 3.11 16.02 58.38
N GLY A 314 2.21 16.89 57.87
CA GLY A 314 1.00 17.27 58.62
C GLY A 314 0.64 18.76 58.69
N SER A 315 -0.63 19.03 58.37
CA SER A 315 -1.42 20.26 58.57
C SER A 315 -0.98 21.48 57.75
N GLY A 316 -1.82 22.23 57.04
CA GLY A 316 -3.28 22.32 57.03
C GLY A 316 -3.60 23.82 56.99
N THR A 317 -3.89 24.38 55.81
CA THR A 317 -4.51 25.72 55.70
C THR A 317 -5.21 25.88 54.35
N SER A 318 -6.41 26.42 54.44
CA SER A 318 -7.43 26.73 53.43
C SER A 318 -6.96 27.62 52.26
N THR A 319 -7.34 27.25 51.04
CA THR A 319 -7.32 28.12 49.86
C THR A 319 -8.69 28.79 49.64
N PRO A 320 -8.74 30.06 49.19
CA PRO A 320 -10.00 30.74 48.87
C PRO A 320 -10.49 30.38 47.45
N VAL A 321 -11.82 30.28 47.33
CA VAL A 321 -12.57 30.00 46.09
C VAL A 321 -12.58 31.23 45.16
N PRO A 322 -12.39 31.09 43.84
CA PRO A 322 -12.55 32.20 42.90
C PRO A 322 -14.02 32.43 42.51
N VAL A 323 -14.39 33.72 42.39
CA VAL A 323 -15.72 34.22 41.99
C VAL A 323 -15.93 34.05 40.46
N PRO A 324 -17.14 33.72 39.95
CA PRO A 324 -17.38 33.57 38.53
C PRO A 324 -17.62 34.90 37.82
N VAL A 325 -17.07 35.05 36.61
CA VAL A 325 -17.32 36.16 35.67
C VAL A 325 -18.52 35.82 34.78
N PRO A 326 -19.43 36.76 34.44
CA PRO A 326 -20.60 36.46 33.63
C PRO A 326 -20.25 36.29 32.15
N VAL A 327 -20.77 35.23 31.52
CA VAL A 327 -20.72 35.00 30.06
C VAL A 327 -21.93 35.69 29.40
N PRO A 328 -21.78 36.44 28.31
CA PRO A 328 -22.91 37.00 27.58
C PRO A 328 -23.70 35.89 26.87
N GLN A 329 -25.02 35.88 27.07
CA GLN A 329 -25.93 34.98 26.34
C GLN A 329 -26.15 35.51 24.92
N THR A 330 -25.61 34.83 23.91
CA THR A 330 -26.04 34.96 22.52
C THR A 330 -27.13 33.91 22.25
N GLN A 331 -28.31 34.37 21.86
CA GLN A 331 -29.38 33.52 21.36
C GLN A 331 -28.96 33.00 19.98
N ASP A 332 -28.73 31.69 19.86
CA ASP A 332 -28.47 31.03 18.58
C ASP A 332 -29.79 30.84 17.82
N GLU A 333 -29.98 31.64 16.77
CA GLU A 333 -30.86 31.32 15.65
C GLU A 333 -30.35 30.04 14.96
N PRO A 334 -31.21 29.07 14.61
CA PRO A 334 -30.76 27.86 13.93
C PRO A 334 -30.19 28.24 12.56
N SER A 335 -28.88 27.99 12.39
CA SER A 335 -28.18 28.25 11.14
C SER A 335 -28.80 27.43 10.01
N LYS A 336 -28.96 28.08 8.85
CA LYS A 336 -29.44 27.50 7.57
C LYS A 336 -28.69 26.23 7.13
N THR A 337 -27.60 25.87 7.79
CA THR A 337 -26.82 24.65 7.58
C THR A 337 -27.55 23.37 8.03
N ALA A 338 -28.52 23.46 8.94
CA ALA A 338 -29.24 22.31 9.46
C ALA A 338 -30.35 21.77 8.51
N GLN A 339 -30.75 22.53 7.49
CA GLN A 339 -31.82 22.14 6.55
C GLN A 339 -31.31 21.66 5.18
N GLU A 340 -30.01 21.83 4.88
CA GLU A 340 -29.38 21.31 3.65
C GLU A 340 -28.77 19.90 3.80
N SER A 341 -28.86 19.30 4.99
CA SER A 341 -28.28 17.99 5.32
C SER A 341 -29.22 16.80 5.08
N GLN A 342 -30.47 17.03 4.66
CA GLN A 342 -31.48 15.96 4.60
C GLN A 342 -31.77 15.38 3.20
N ASN A 343 -30.99 15.69 2.15
CA ASN A 343 -31.28 15.11 0.83
C ASN A 343 -30.10 14.88 -0.14
N ARG A 344 -28.87 14.72 0.36
CA ARG A 344 -27.77 14.16 -0.44
C ARG A 344 -27.53 12.73 0.01
N LYS A 345 -27.81 11.74 -0.84
CA LYS A 345 -27.11 10.43 -0.75
C LYS A 345 -25.63 10.78 -0.75
N GLU A 346 -24.95 10.60 0.38
CA GLU A 346 -23.51 10.90 0.47
C GLU A 346 -22.79 10.04 -0.58
N GLU A 347 -21.98 10.69 -1.41
CA GLU A 347 -21.19 10.04 -2.44
C GLU A 347 -20.17 9.11 -1.76
N ARG A 348 -20.13 7.82 -2.14
CA ARG A 348 -19.23 6.84 -1.53
C ARG A 348 -17.78 7.29 -1.72
N GLY A 349 -17.03 7.35 -0.63
CA GLY A 349 -15.60 7.67 -0.67
C GLY A 349 -14.77 6.59 -1.39
N VAL A 350 -13.68 7.00 -2.03
CA VAL A 350 -12.74 6.10 -2.72
C VAL A 350 -11.49 5.91 -1.84
N LEU A 351 -11.21 4.68 -1.44
CA LEU A 351 -10.10 4.30 -0.58
C LEU A 351 -8.83 4.03 -1.38
N HIS A 352 -7.75 4.74 -1.06
CA HIS A 352 -6.42 4.55 -1.62
C HIS A 352 -5.47 4.06 -0.54
N CYS A 353 -4.46 3.28 -0.94
CA CYS A 353 -3.42 2.75 -0.06
C CYS A 353 -2.04 3.09 -0.63
N GLN A 354 -1.14 3.59 0.22
CA GLN A 354 0.29 3.70 -0.05
C GLN A 354 1.08 2.84 0.93
N LEU A 355 1.86 1.90 0.41
CA LEU A 355 2.79 1.06 1.18
C LEU A 355 4.21 1.60 1.04
N TYR A 356 4.95 1.65 2.16
CA TYR A 356 6.41 1.74 2.13
C TYR A 356 7.04 0.42 2.58
N GLN A 357 7.88 -0.15 1.71
CA GLN A 357 8.62 -1.39 1.97
C GLN A 357 10.13 -1.13 1.93
N ARG A 358 10.85 -1.42 3.02
CA ARG A 358 12.30 -1.11 3.11
C ARG A 358 13.18 -2.00 2.24
N SER A 359 12.75 -3.23 1.98
CA SER A 359 13.55 -4.28 1.35
C SER A 359 12.61 -5.17 0.54
N CYS A 360 12.86 -5.23 -0.77
CA CYS A 360 11.91 -5.73 -1.75
C CYS A 360 12.60 -6.76 -2.65
N ASP A 361 12.46 -8.04 -2.28
CA ASP A 361 12.81 -9.16 -3.16
C ASP A 361 11.85 -9.14 -4.34
N MET A 362 12.36 -8.75 -5.51
CA MET A 362 11.58 -8.63 -6.72
C MET A 362 11.11 -9.98 -7.28
N GLY A 363 11.82 -11.08 -7.00
CA GLY A 363 11.51 -12.40 -7.52
C GLY A 363 10.35 -13.09 -6.77
N LEU A 364 10.39 -13.05 -5.44
CA LEU A 364 9.44 -13.76 -4.58
C LEU A 364 8.53 -12.82 -3.78
N GLY A 365 9.10 -11.85 -3.08
CA GLY A 365 8.38 -11.01 -2.11
C GLY A 365 7.40 -10.03 -2.75
N VAL A 366 7.88 -9.20 -3.68
CA VAL A 366 7.08 -8.11 -4.28
C VAL A 366 5.77 -8.59 -4.92
N PRO A 367 5.71 -9.71 -5.67
CA PRO A 367 4.44 -10.25 -6.17
C PRO A 367 3.43 -10.56 -5.06
N PHE A 368 3.88 -11.09 -3.92
CA PHE A 368 3.03 -11.32 -2.74
C PHE A 368 2.60 -10.00 -2.11
N ASN A 369 3.52 -9.04 -1.95
CA ASN A 369 3.23 -7.76 -1.30
C ASN A 369 2.22 -6.92 -2.09
N ILE A 370 2.30 -6.92 -3.43
CA ILE A 370 1.33 -6.24 -4.30
C ILE A 370 -0.07 -6.81 -4.09
N ALA A 371 -0.21 -8.14 -4.21
CA ALA A 371 -1.51 -8.78 -4.07
C ALA A 371 -2.06 -8.67 -2.63
N SER A 372 -1.21 -8.80 -1.62
CA SER A 372 -1.59 -8.73 -0.20
C SER A 372 -2.14 -7.35 0.18
N TYR A 373 -1.44 -6.26 -0.13
CA TYR A 373 -1.92 -4.92 0.21
C TYR A 373 -3.07 -4.44 -0.67
N ALA A 374 -3.16 -4.93 -1.92
CA ALA A 374 -4.37 -4.74 -2.72
C ALA A 374 -5.59 -5.42 -2.07
N LEU A 375 -5.44 -6.68 -1.62
CA LEU A 375 -6.51 -7.41 -0.90
C LEU A 375 -6.87 -6.73 0.42
N LEU A 376 -5.91 -6.27 1.22
CA LEU A 376 -6.17 -5.53 2.45
C LEU A 376 -6.98 -4.26 2.16
N THR A 377 -6.64 -3.53 1.11
CA THR A 377 -7.36 -2.33 0.69
C THR A 377 -8.80 -2.67 0.28
N HIS A 378 -9.01 -3.77 -0.46
CA HIS A 378 -10.34 -4.28 -0.80
C HIS A 378 -11.15 -4.67 0.44
N MET A 379 -10.53 -5.37 1.40
CA MET A 379 -11.18 -5.75 2.66
C MET A 379 -11.61 -4.51 3.47
N LEU A 380 -10.72 -3.55 3.66
CA LEU A 380 -11.02 -2.30 4.36
C LEU A 380 -12.11 -1.49 3.65
N ALA A 381 -12.06 -1.39 2.32
CA ALA A 381 -13.11 -0.72 1.54
C ALA A 381 -14.46 -1.42 1.71
N HIS A 382 -14.49 -2.75 1.69
CA HIS A 382 -15.69 -3.55 1.87
C HIS A 382 -16.29 -3.40 3.30
N VAL A 383 -15.44 -3.39 4.32
CA VAL A 383 -15.83 -3.19 5.74
C VAL A 383 -16.33 -1.77 6.01
N CYS A 384 -15.81 -0.77 5.30
CA CYS A 384 -16.12 0.65 5.50
C CYS A 384 -17.11 1.23 4.49
N ASP A 385 -17.70 0.40 3.64
CA ASP A 385 -18.57 0.78 2.53
C ASP A 385 -17.96 1.84 1.56
N LEU A 386 -16.66 1.74 1.32
CA LEU A 386 -15.92 2.57 0.38
C LEU A 386 -15.77 1.87 -0.98
N VAL A 387 -15.27 2.61 -1.97
CA VAL A 387 -14.85 2.10 -3.28
C VAL A 387 -13.33 1.90 -3.27
N PRO A 388 -12.79 0.73 -3.63
CA PRO A 388 -11.34 0.54 -3.74
C PRO A 388 -10.77 1.36 -4.90
N GLY A 389 -9.83 2.25 -4.61
CA GLY A 389 -9.23 3.21 -5.52
C GLY A 389 -7.91 2.72 -6.10
N THR A 390 -6.80 3.19 -5.53
CA THR A 390 -5.45 2.89 -6.03
C THR A 390 -4.55 2.36 -4.94
N PHE A 391 -3.70 1.39 -5.28
CA PHE A 391 -2.59 0.95 -4.46
C PHE A 391 -1.28 1.53 -5.00
N THR A 392 -0.44 2.11 -4.15
CA THR A 392 0.90 2.62 -4.50
C THR A 392 1.94 1.93 -3.64
N HIS A 393 2.95 1.32 -4.25
CA HIS A 393 4.02 0.61 -3.58
C HIS A 393 5.34 1.39 -3.72
N THR A 394 5.75 2.03 -2.64
CA THR A 394 7.04 2.72 -2.52
C THR A 394 8.09 1.78 -1.92
N MET A 395 9.26 1.70 -2.54
CA MET A 395 10.31 0.75 -2.18
C MET A 395 11.57 1.47 -1.69
N GLY A 396 12.26 0.88 -0.71
CA GLY A 396 13.61 1.23 -0.29
C GLY A 396 14.64 0.50 -1.16
N ASP A 397 15.24 -0.56 -0.62
CA ASP A 397 16.15 -1.44 -1.37
C ASP A 397 15.34 -2.45 -2.22
N ALA A 398 15.19 -2.15 -3.51
CA ALA A 398 14.59 -3.05 -4.48
C ALA A 398 15.67 -3.88 -5.15
N HIS A 399 15.55 -5.21 -5.07
CA HIS A 399 16.66 -6.08 -5.42
C HIS A 399 16.23 -7.41 -6.07
N VAL A 400 17.15 -7.94 -6.86
CA VAL A 400 17.08 -9.27 -7.46
C VAL A 400 18.21 -10.11 -6.88
N TYR A 401 17.89 -11.25 -6.29
CA TYR A 401 18.88 -12.23 -5.87
C TYR A 401 19.62 -12.81 -7.09
N LEU A 402 20.92 -13.09 -6.93
CA LEU A 402 21.73 -13.60 -8.05
C LEU A 402 21.20 -14.94 -8.59
N ASP A 403 20.68 -15.81 -7.73
CA ASP A 403 20.09 -17.10 -8.11
C ASP A 403 18.66 -16.98 -8.70
N HIS A 404 18.11 -15.76 -8.82
CA HIS A 404 16.82 -15.49 -9.47
C HIS A 404 16.97 -14.88 -10.86
N VAL A 405 18.19 -14.50 -11.28
CA VAL A 405 18.43 -13.77 -12.54
C VAL A 405 17.89 -14.53 -13.75
N ASP A 406 18.19 -15.83 -13.87
CA ASP A 406 17.73 -16.64 -15.01
C ASP A 406 16.20 -16.77 -15.03
N ALA A 407 15.60 -17.03 -13.87
CA ALA A 407 14.16 -17.16 -13.70
C ALA A 407 13.41 -15.86 -14.05
N LEU A 408 13.95 -14.72 -13.63
CA LEU A 408 13.38 -13.41 -13.95
C LEU A 408 13.61 -13.03 -15.40
N THR A 409 14.75 -13.39 -15.99
CA THR A 409 15.01 -13.20 -17.42
C THR A 409 13.98 -13.97 -18.27
N GLU A 410 13.60 -15.20 -17.86
CA GLU A 410 12.50 -15.94 -18.47
C GLU A 410 11.16 -15.21 -18.31
N GLN A 411 10.87 -14.69 -17.11
CA GLN A 411 9.63 -13.93 -16.85
C GLN A 411 9.52 -12.69 -17.75
N LEU A 412 10.63 -11.99 -17.99
CA LEU A 412 10.69 -10.77 -18.79
C LEU A 412 10.38 -10.97 -20.27
N GLN A 413 10.41 -12.21 -20.77
CA GLN A 413 10.02 -12.57 -22.15
C GLN A 413 8.51 -12.76 -22.33
N ARG A 414 7.72 -12.64 -21.26
CA ARG A 414 6.28 -12.93 -21.27
C ARG A 414 5.48 -11.63 -21.30
N ASP A 415 4.53 -11.54 -22.22
CA ASP A 415 3.58 -10.43 -22.24
C ASP A 415 2.60 -10.54 -21.05
N PRO A 416 2.39 -9.46 -20.28
CA PRO A 416 1.28 -9.36 -19.34
C PRO A 416 -0.06 -9.64 -20.00
N ARG A 417 -0.94 -10.27 -19.23
CA ARG A 417 -2.37 -10.44 -19.52
C ARG A 417 -3.16 -9.58 -18.56
N GLU A 418 -4.43 -9.35 -18.88
CA GLU A 418 -5.35 -8.60 -18.03
C GLU A 418 -5.33 -9.11 -16.58
N PHE A 419 -5.22 -8.18 -15.64
CA PHE A 419 -5.40 -8.51 -14.23
C PHE A 419 -6.80 -9.10 -13.96
N PRO A 420 -6.90 -10.08 -13.05
CA PRO A 420 -8.18 -10.65 -12.71
C PRO A 420 -9.07 -9.67 -11.95
N THR A 421 -10.36 -9.98 -11.95
CA THR A 421 -11.35 -9.27 -11.12
C THR A 421 -11.56 -10.00 -9.81
N LEU A 422 -12.02 -9.27 -8.79
CA LEU A 422 -12.27 -9.80 -7.45
C LEU A 422 -13.75 -9.67 -7.11
N ASP A 423 -14.33 -10.76 -6.62
CA ASP A 423 -15.65 -10.81 -6.01
C ASP A 423 -15.50 -11.21 -4.53
N ILE A 424 -16.18 -10.49 -3.64
CA ILE A 424 -16.15 -10.71 -2.19
C ILE A 424 -17.53 -11.18 -1.77
N LYS A 425 -17.62 -12.42 -1.28
CA LYS A 425 -18.90 -13.09 -0.99
C LYS A 425 -19.56 -12.64 0.32
N ARG A 426 -18.83 -11.89 1.14
CA ARG A 426 -19.33 -11.39 2.43
C ARG A 426 -20.27 -10.19 2.23
N GLU A 427 -21.08 -9.95 3.24
CA GLU A 427 -21.88 -8.73 3.33
C GLU A 427 -20.99 -7.52 3.68
N LYS A 428 -21.28 -6.39 3.02
CA LYS A 428 -20.59 -5.11 3.28
C LYS A 428 -20.85 -4.61 4.70
N GLY A 429 -19.92 -3.82 5.23
CA GLY A 429 -20.09 -3.17 6.53
C GLY A 429 -19.79 -4.05 7.76
N GLY A 430 -19.48 -5.34 7.56
CA GLY A 430 -19.19 -6.30 8.63
C GLY A 430 -17.84 -6.11 9.34
N SER A 431 -17.45 -7.10 10.15
CA SER A 431 -16.14 -7.13 10.83
C SER A 431 -15.00 -7.40 9.85
N ILE A 432 -13.80 -6.89 10.15
CA ILE A 432 -12.54 -7.26 9.47
C ILE A 432 -12.03 -8.65 9.90
N ASP A 433 -12.47 -9.13 11.06
CA ASP A 433 -12.07 -10.42 11.63
C ASP A 433 -12.99 -11.56 11.12
N GLY A 434 -12.46 -12.80 11.14
CA GLY A 434 -13.23 -14.00 10.81
C GLY A 434 -13.49 -14.23 9.31
N TRP A 435 -12.73 -13.56 8.45
CA TRP A 435 -12.71 -13.82 7.01
C TRP A 435 -12.02 -15.15 6.71
N ARG A 436 -12.39 -15.78 5.60
CA ARG A 436 -11.83 -17.05 5.15
C ARG A 436 -11.32 -16.94 3.71
N VAL A 437 -10.48 -17.87 3.30
CA VAL A 437 -9.94 -17.88 1.92
C VAL A 437 -11.07 -17.97 0.89
N GLU A 438 -12.13 -18.71 1.21
CA GLU A 438 -13.27 -18.96 0.32
C GLU A 438 -14.18 -17.74 0.12
N ASP A 439 -14.03 -16.71 0.96
CA ASP A 439 -14.75 -15.43 0.87
C ASP A 439 -14.28 -14.59 -0.33
N PHE A 440 -13.11 -14.92 -0.89
CA PHE A 440 -12.52 -14.25 -2.04
C PHE A 440 -12.66 -15.11 -3.30
N GLU A 441 -13.34 -14.60 -4.30
CA GLU A 441 -13.44 -15.23 -5.61
C GLU A 441 -12.74 -14.39 -6.67
N VAL A 442 -11.60 -14.91 -7.16
CA VAL A 442 -10.80 -14.24 -8.20
C VAL A 442 -11.20 -14.80 -9.57
N LYS A 443 -11.78 -13.94 -10.40
CA LYS A 443 -12.35 -14.30 -11.72
C LYS A 443 -11.44 -13.83 -12.85
N GLY A 444 -11.25 -14.69 -13.84
CA GLY A 444 -10.46 -14.37 -15.04
C GLY A 444 -8.94 -14.40 -14.84
N TYR A 445 -8.43 -15.02 -13.78
CA TYR A 445 -6.98 -15.14 -13.58
C TYR A 445 -6.38 -16.17 -14.56
N SER A 446 -5.78 -15.67 -15.63
CA SER A 446 -5.15 -16.47 -16.68
C SER A 446 -3.64 -16.20 -16.73
N PRO A 447 -2.84 -16.62 -15.74
CA PRO A 447 -1.41 -16.36 -15.76
C PRO A 447 -0.67 -17.29 -16.74
N HIS A 448 0.55 -16.90 -17.08
CA HIS A 448 1.57 -17.82 -17.59
C HIS A 448 1.95 -18.86 -16.52
N LYS A 449 2.74 -19.87 -16.92
CA LYS A 449 3.18 -20.94 -16.01
C LYS A 449 3.96 -20.38 -14.81
N GLY A 450 3.96 -21.13 -13.70
CA GLY A 450 4.83 -20.79 -12.56
C GLY A 450 6.30 -20.84 -12.97
N ILE A 451 7.13 -20.03 -12.30
CA ILE A 451 8.59 -20.03 -12.42
C ILE A 451 9.13 -20.32 -11.03
N ALA A 452 9.94 -21.37 -10.89
CA ALA A 452 10.50 -21.76 -9.61
C ALA A 452 11.67 -20.83 -9.25
N MET A 453 11.66 -20.33 -8.02
CA MET A 453 12.75 -19.55 -7.44
C MET A 453 12.92 -19.99 -5.99
N LYS A 454 14.16 -20.06 -5.52
CA LYS A 454 14.50 -20.48 -4.16
C LYS A 454 14.45 -19.28 -3.22
N MET A 455 13.85 -19.43 -2.05
CA MET A 455 13.91 -18.40 -1.02
C MET A 455 15.31 -18.40 -0.39
N SER A 456 15.93 -17.22 -0.31
CA SER A 456 17.17 -17.00 0.43
C SER A 456 16.84 -16.76 1.91
N VAL A 457 17.11 -17.78 2.74
CA VAL A 457 16.81 -17.75 4.19
C VAL A 457 17.97 -17.12 4.94
#